data_AF-A0A1W1V5T1-F1
#
_entry.id   AF-A0A1W1V5T1-F1
#
_cell.length_a   1.000
_cell.length_b   1.000
_cell.length_c   1.000
_cell.angle_alpha   90.00
_cell.angle_beta   90.00
_cell.angle_gamma   90.00
#
_symmetry.space_group_name_H-M   'P 1'
#
loop_
_entity.id
_entity.type
_entity.pdbx_description
1 polymer ?
#
loop_
_entity_poly.entity_id
_entity_poly.type
_entity_poly.pdbx_seq_one_letter_code
_entity_poly.pdbx_strand_id
1 'polypeptide(L)'
;MKSKNIFLILSMFDLFYLIIYSFNSFSNDGIPFYTDFLNIFILFESVGSYSLIFSLSGFILFLSLFFSVYCYLFYTKSIFYLSLFQLPLRVICLLPSIPYSIYGFKLIFNFPTIASFIFLVCMEIAKVILIYFCLKVKKYKS
;
A
#
# COMPACT_ATOMS: atom_id res chain seq x y z
N MET A 1 -18.20 -12.28 -12.41
CA MET A 1 -17.43 -11.04 -12.64
C MET A 1 -16.13 -11.38 -13.37
N LYS A 2 -15.77 -10.66 -14.45
CA LYS A 2 -14.49 -10.89 -15.15
C LYS A 2 -13.35 -10.45 -14.21
N SER A 3 -12.34 -11.30 -13.99
CA SER A 3 -11.16 -11.03 -13.13
C SER A 3 -10.49 -9.68 -13.44
N LYS A 4 -10.66 -9.20 -14.68
CA LYS A 4 -10.30 -7.86 -15.14
C LYS A 4 -10.82 -6.72 -14.23
N ASN A 5 -12.09 -6.77 -13.83
CA ASN A 5 -12.73 -5.70 -13.06
C ASN A 5 -12.20 -5.63 -11.62
N ILE A 6 -11.86 -6.80 -11.04
CA ILE A 6 -11.29 -6.89 -9.70
C ILE A 6 -9.93 -6.22 -9.65
N PHE A 7 -9.08 -6.48 -10.65
CA PHE A 7 -7.77 -5.83 -10.77
C PHE A 7 -7.89 -4.32 -10.99
N LEU A 8 -8.89 -3.89 -11.76
CA LEU A 8 -9.14 -2.46 -11.98
C LEU A 8 -9.55 -1.76 -10.67
N ILE A 9 -10.46 -2.35 -9.89
CA ILE A 9 -10.87 -1.81 -8.58
C ILE A 9 -9.68 -1.75 -7.61
N LEU A 10 -8.85 -2.81 -7.55
CA LEU A 10 -7.63 -2.82 -6.74
C LEU A 10 -6.65 -1.70 -7.14
N SER A 11 -6.47 -1.47 -8.44
CA SER A 11 -5.62 -0.39 -8.95
C SER A 11 -6.19 0.99 -8.66
N MET A 12 -7.51 1.16 -8.65
CA MET A 12 -8.15 2.43 -8.29
C MET A 12 -7.89 2.79 -6.81
N PHE A 13 -7.89 1.80 -5.91
CA PHE A 13 -7.52 2.05 -4.50
C PHE A 13 -6.06 2.48 -4.35
N ASP A 14 -5.13 1.80 -5.04
CA ASP A 14 -3.72 2.17 -5.02
C ASP A 14 -3.47 3.57 -5.65
N LEU A 15 -4.19 3.92 -6.73
CA LEU A 15 -4.18 5.26 -7.32
C LEU A 15 -4.73 6.33 -6.37
N PHE A 16 -5.82 6.03 -5.68
CA PHE A 16 -6.41 6.95 -4.72
C PHE A 16 -5.45 7.26 -3.57
N TYR A 17 -4.69 6.25 -3.12
CA TYR A 17 -3.59 6.44 -2.17
C TYR A 17 -2.52 7.41 -2.68
N LEU A 18 -2.10 7.25 -3.93
CA LEU A 18 -1.12 8.13 -4.56
C LEU A 18 -1.61 9.57 -4.67
N ILE A 19 -2.90 9.76 -4.97
CA ILE A 19 -3.53 11.08 -5.03
C ILE A 19 -3.53 11.74 -3.64
N ILE A 20 -4.00 11.04 -2.60
CA ILE A 20 -4.00 11.57 -1.23
C ILE A 20 -2.58 11.90 -0.76
N TYR A 21 -1.63 11.00 -1.01
CA TYR A 21 -0.22 11.23 -0.69
C TYR A 21 0.33 12.49 -1.37
N SER A 22 0.01 12.68 -2.65
CA SER A 22 0.41 13.87 -3.40
C SER A 22 -0.21 15.13 -2.81
N PHE A 23 -1.52 15.12 -2.50
CA PHE A 23 -2.20 16.25 -1.85
C PHE A 23 -1.59 16.59 -0.47
N ASN A 24 -1.28 15.59 0.35
CA ASN A 24 -0.65 15.81 1.66
C ASN A 24 0.78 16.36 1.52
N SER A 25 1.55 15.90 0.53
CA SER A 25 2.89 16.46 0.26
C SER A 25 2.80 17.93 -0.16
N PHE A 26 1.90 18.26 -1.09
CA PHE A 26 1.68 19.64 -1.52
C PHE A 26 1.20 20.55 -0.38
N SER A 27 0.38 20.02 0.53
CA SER A 27 -0.12 20.79 1.69
C SER A 27 0.97 21.08 2.73
N ASN A 28 2.06 20.32 2.73
CA ASN A 28 3.21 20.51 3.60
C ASN A 28 4.36 21.26 2.90
N ASP A 29 4.05 22.06 1.86
CA ASP A 29 5.01 22.79 1.02
C ASP A 29 6.11 21.92 0.41
N GLY A 30 5.83 20.63 0.23
CA GLY A 30 6.78 19.62 -0.23
C GLY A 30 6.49 19.12 -1.64
N ILE A 31 7.56 18.91 -2.41
CA ILE A 31 7.48 18.18 -3.68
C ILE A 31 7.42 16.68 -3.34
N PRO A 32 6.34 15.97 -3.69
CA PRO A 32 6.19 14.55 -3.38
C PRO A 32 7.41 13.76 -3.86
N PHE A 33 7.85 12.78 -3.07
CA PHE A 33 9.11 12.03 -3.21
C PHE A 33 10.41 12.82 -2.96
N TYR A 34 10.54 14.05 -3.45
CA TYR A 34 11.80 14.81 -3.31
C TYR A 34 12.01 15.30 -1.87
N THR A 35 10.99 15.91 -1.27
CA THR A 35 11.07 16.35 0.13
C THR A 35 11.09 15.19 1.10
N ASP A 36 10.41 14.09 0.77
CA ASP A 36 10.47 12.87 1.59
C ASP A 36 11.87 12.25 1.56
N PHE A 37 12.53 12.25 0.40
CA PHE A 37 13.91 11.76 0.31
C PHE A 37 14.87 12.58 1.15
N LEU A 38 14.74 13.92 1.13
CA LEU A 38 15.53 14.81 2.00
C LEU A 38 15.19 14.61 3.48
N ASN A 39 13.91 14.45 3.80
CA ASN A 39 13.46 14.20 5.17
C ASN A 39 13.97 12.88 5.75
N ILE A 40 14.25 11.85 4.93
CA ILE A 40 14.89 10.62 5.40
C ILE A 40 16.25 10.93 6.04
N PHE A 41 17.07 11.79 5.43
CA PHE A 41 18.39 12.16 5.96
C PHE A 41 18.27 13.02 7.22
N ILE A 42 17.33 13.97 7.23
CA ILE A 42 17.08 14.86 8.38
C ILE A 42 16.56 14.06 9.59
N LEU A 43 15.66 13.10 9.34
CA LEU A 43 15.12 12.21 10.38
C LEU A 43 16.15 11.19 10.88
N PHE A 44 17.08 10.79 10.03
CA PHE A 44 18.19 9.92 10.43
C PHE A 44 19.08 10.64 11.46
N GLU A 45 19.43 11.89 11.19
CA GLU A 45 20.30 12.69 12.04
C GLU A 45 19.66 13.01 13.40
N SER A 46 18.33 13.17 13.43
CA SER A 46 17.59 13.59 14.63
C SER A 46 17.01 12.45 15.48
N VAL A 47 16.58 11.35 14.86
CA VAL A 47 15.83 10.26 15.54
C VAL A 47 16.61 8.93 15.57
N GLY A 48 17.70 8.83 14.80
CA GLY A 48 18.58 7.66 14.76
C GLY A 48 18.12 6.54 13.82
N SER A 49 18.78 5.39 13.88
CA SER A 49 18.67 4.31 12.88
C SER A 49 17.27 3.70 12.71
N TYR A 50 16.39 3.79 13.71
CA TYR A 50 15.03 3.28 13.59
C TYR A 50 14.16 4.12 12.66
N SER A 51 14.37 5.44 12.58
CA SER A 51 13.60 6.32 11.70
C SER A 51 13.90 6.04 10.22
N LEU A 52 15.13 5.63 9.91
CA LEU A 52 15.52 5.17 8.57
C LEU A 52 14.65 4.01 8.10
N ILE A 53 14.43 3.00 8.96
CA ILE A 53 13.68 1.80 8.57
C ILE A 53 12.25 2.17 8.19
N PHE A 54 11.57 2.99 8.98
CA PHE A 54 10.19 3.41 8.71
C PHE A 54 10.08 4.36 7.51
N SER A 55 11.01 5.30 7.37
CA SER A 55 10.98 6.29 6.28
C SER A 55 11.38 5.68 4.93
N LEU A 56 12.40 4.83 4.88
CA LEU A 56 12.76 4.07 3.67
C LEU A 56 11.68 3.08 3.28
N SER A 57 11.12 2.33 4.24
CA SER A 57 10.03 1.39 3.93
C SER A 57 8.81 2.12 3.37
N GLY A 58 8.46 3.28 3.93
CA GLY A 58 7.39 4.14 3.40
C GLY A 58 7.68 4.61 1.98
N PHE A 59 8.90 5.11 1.73
CA PHE A 59 9.32 5.56 0.41
C PHE A 59 9.26 4.43 -0.64
N ILE A 60 9.81 3.25 -0.30
CA ILE A 60 9.77 2.05 -1.16
C ILE A 60 8.33 1.61 -1.41
N LEU A 61 7.46 1.69 -0.40
CA LEU A 61 6.04 1.36 -0.52
C LEU A 61 5.36 2.30 -1.52
N PHE A 62 5.54 3.63 -1.40
CA PHE A 62 4.97 4.59 -2.36
C PHE A 62 5.48 4.37 -3.78
N LEU A 63 6.77 4.09 -3.95
CA LEU A 63 7.34 3.73 -5.25
C LEU A 63 6.69 2.45 -5.80
N SER A 64 6.50 1.44 -4.95
CA SER A 64 5.88 0.18 -5.35
C SER A 64 4.41 0.36 -5.74
N LEU A 65 3.67 1.32 -5.17
CA LEU A 65 2.29 1.64 -5.54
C LEU A 65 2.21 2.16 -6.99
N PHE A 66 3.18 2.97 -7.43
CA PHE A 66 3.28 3.34 -8.84
C PHE A 66 3.44 2.11 -9.75
N PHE A 67 4.31 1.18 -9.35
CA PHE A 67 4.51 -0.06 -10.09
C PHE A 67 3.29 -0.99 -10.06
N SER A 68 2.52 -1.03 -8.96
CA SER A 68 1.29 -1.83 -8.91
C SER A 68 0.25 -1.28 -9.88
N VAL A 69 0.05 0.03 -9.93
CA VAL A 69 -0.86 0.69 -10.88
C VAL A 69 -0.47 0.35 -12.33
N TYR A 70 0.82 0.47 -12.67
CA TYR A 70 1.33 0.09 -13.99
C TYR A 70 1.07 -1.40 -14.29
N CYS A 71 1.42 -2.29 -13.36
CA CYS A 71 1.24 -3.73 -13.57
C CYS A 71 -0.24 -4.11 -13.70
N TYR A 72 -1.14 -3.49 -12.93
CA TYR A 72 -2.59 -3.71 -13.03
C TYR A 72 -3.16 -3.24 -14.37
N LEU A 73 -2.65 -2.14 -14.94
CA LEU A 73 -3.03 -1.66 -16.27
C LEU A 73 -2.59 -2.63 -17.38
N PHE A 74 -1.39 -3.21 -17.26
CA PHE A 74 -0.81 -4.13 -18.25
C PHE A 74 -1.09 -5.62 -17.99
N TYR A 75 -1.87 -5.97 -16.96
CA TYR A 75 -2.26 -7.35 -16.61
C TYR A 75 -1.10 -8.35 -16.53
N THR A 76 0.05 -7.91 -16.03
CA THR A 76 1.26 -8.72 -15.97
C THR A 76 1.16 -9.79 -14.87
N LYS A 77 1.76 -10.97 -15.08
CA LYS A 77 1.84 -12.01 -14.03
C LYS A 77 2.64 -11.53 -12.81
N SER A 78 3.47 -10.51 -12.99
CA SER A 78 4.30 -9.89 -11.97
C SER A 78 3.50 -9.22 -10.84
N ILE A 79 2.20 -8.93 -11.06
CA ILE A 79 1.31 -8.37 -10.02
C ILE A 79 1.34 -9.20 -8.73
N PHE A 80 1.40 -10.53 -8.83
CA PHE A 80 1.42 -11.39 -7.64
C PHE A 80 2.67 -11.17 -6.81
N TYR A 81 3.85 -11.26 -7.42
CA TYR A 81 5.13 -11.06 -6.75
C TYR A 81 5.26 -9.65 -6.18
N LEU A 82 4.75 -8.65 -6.91
CA LEU A 82 4.76 -7.26 -6.46
C LEU A 82 3.85 -7.07 -5.24
N SER A 83 2.65 -7.68 -5.23
CA SER A 83 1.75 -7.66 -4.08
C SER A 83 2.33 -8.37 -2.85
N LEU A 84 3.11 -9.44 -3.07
CA LEU A 84 3.75 -10.23 -2.03
C LEU A 84 4.95 -9.48 -1.43
N PHE A 85 5.68 -8.71 -2.24
CA PHE A 85 6.72 -7.81 -1.76
C PHE A 85 6.15 -6.60 -1.02
N GLN A 86 5.00 -6.07 -1.47
CA GLN A 86 4.30 -4.95 -0.83
C GLN A 86 3.72 -5.28 0.55
N LEU A 87 3.38 -6.54 0.81
CA LEU A 87 2.79 -7.00 2.08
C LEU A 87 3.61 -6.56 3.30
N PRO A 88 4.89 -6.97 3.46
CA PRO A 88 5.68 -6.60 4.63
C PRO A 88 5.86 -5.08 4.74
N LEU A 89 6.02 -4.39 3.61
CA LEU A 89 6.12 -2.93 3.57
C LEU A 89 4.85 -2.27 4.13
N ARG A 90 3.66 -2.71 3.72
CA ARG A 90 2.40 -2.15 4.21
C ARG A 90 2.16 -2.44 5.69
N VAL A 91 2.51 -3.61 6.19
CA VAL A 91 2.43 -3.92 7.62
C VAL A 91 3.36 -3.02 8.43
N ILE A 92 4.61 -2.83 7.98
CA ILE A 92 5.60 -1.96 8.66
C ILE A 92 5.13 -0.51 8.64
N CYS A 93 4.63 -0.03 7.51
CA CYS A 93 4.15 1.34 7.35
C CYS A 93 2.73 1.57 7.87
N LEU A 94 2.08 0.55 8.45
CA LEU A 94 0.68 0.60 8.90
C LEU A 94 -0.29 1.15 7.84
N LEU A 95 -0.03 0.83 6.57
CA LEU A 95 -0.68 1.46 5.43
C LEU A 95 -1.67 0.46 4.79
N PRO A 96 -2.96 0.46 5.20
CA PRO A 96 -3.89 -0.59 4.82
C PRO A 96 -4.16 -0.58 3.32
N SER A 97 -4.51 -1.74 2.74
CA SER A 97 -4.87 -1.82 1.32
C SER A 97 -6.11 -1.00 0.93
N ILE A 98 -7.00 -0.70 1.88
CA ILE A 98 -8.16 0.17 1.70
C ILE A 98 -7.92 1.50 2.45
N PRO A 99 -7.97 2.64 1.73
CA PRO A 99 -7.82 3.98 2.31
C PRO A 99 -8.71 4.16 3.54
N TYR A 100 -8.13 4.71 4.62
CA TYR A 100 -8.85 5.04 5.85
C TYR A 100 -9.58 3.88 6.54
N SER A 101 -9.43 2.63 6.11
CA SER A 101 -10.14 1.50 6.72
C SER A 101 -9.82 1.31 8.20
N ILE A 102 -8.55 1.53 8.59
CA ILE A 102 -8.12 1.48 10.00
C ILE A 102 -8.72 2.63 10.80
N TYR A 103 -8.69 3.86 10.26
CA TYR A 103 -9.24 5.04 10.93
C TYR A 103 -10.76 4.92 11.09
N GLY A 104 -11.46 4.47 10.05
CA GLY A 104 -12.89 4.19 10.09
C GLY A 104 -13.23 3.09 11.08
N PHE A 105 -12.48 1.98 11.08
CA PHE A 105 -12.67 0.89 12.04
C PHE A 105 -12.46 1.34 13.49
N LYS A 106 -11.44 2.17 13.74
CA LYS A 106 -11.19 2.75 15.07
C LYS A 106 -12.30 3.72 15.49
N LEU A 107 -12.77 4.57 14.60
CA LEU A 107 -13.84 5.54 14.86
C LEU A 107 -15.19 4.86 15.15
N ILE A 108 -15.53 3.82 14.38
CA ILE A 108 -16.84 3.17 14.46
C ILE A 108 -16.93 2.25 15.67
N PHE A 109 -15.86 1.51 15.98
CA PHE A 109 -15.90 0.43 16.97
C PHE A 109 -15.09 0.70 18.24
N ASN A 110 -14.38 1.83 18.32
CA ASN A 110 -13.57 2.24 19.47
C ASN A 110 -12.63 1.13 20.00
N PHE A 111 -12.09 0.31 19.09
CA PHE A 111 -11.27 -0.85 19.44
C PHE A 111 -9.86 -0.47 19.89
N PRO A 112 -9.19 -1.31 20.70
CA PRO A 112 -7.79 -1.13 21.04
C PRO A 112 -6.90 -1.19 19.80
N THR A 113 -5.76 -0.49 19.85
CA THR A 113 -4.78 -0.39 18.75
C THR A 113 -4.35 -1.76 18.22
N ILE A 114 -4.18 -2.76 19.10
CA ILE A 114 -3.88 -4.14 18.72
C ILE A 114 -4.92 -4.72 17.74
N ALA A 115 -6.21 -4.50 17.99
CA ALA A 115 -7.27 -5.08 17.16
C ALA A 115 -7.30 -4.45 15.75
N SER A 116 -6.99 -3.15 15.65
CA SER A 116 -6.86 -2.47 14.36
C SER A 116 -5.65 -2.97 13.55
N PHE A 117 -4.56 -3.36 14.22
CA PHE A 117 -3.39 -3.96 13.59
C PHE A 117 -3.70 -5.37 13.06
N ILE A 118 -4.39 -6.19 13.86
CA ILE A 118 -4.84 -7.53 13.43
C ILE A 118 -5.76 -7.40 12.21
N PHE A 119 -6.68 -6.44 12.22
CA PHE A 119 -7.58 -6.17 11.09
C PHE A 119 -6.82 -5.81 9.81
N LEU A 120 -5.79 -4.95 9.91
CA LEU A 120 -4.90 -4.61 8.80
C LEU A 120 -4.29 -5.88 8.19
N VAL A 121 -3.66 -6.71 9.02
CA VAL A 121 -3.00 -7.94 8.58
C VAL A 121 -4.00 -8.90 7.91
N CYS A 122 -5.18 -9.09 8.50
CA CYS A 122 -6.23 -9.91 7.91
C CYS A 122 -6.69 -9.40 6.53
N MET A 123 -6.88 -8.09 6.39
CA MET A 123 -7.30 -7.46 5.13
C MET A 123 -6.25 -7.63 4.03
N GLU A 124 -4.97 -7.55 4.38
CA GLU A 124 -3.90 -7.73 3.41
C GLU A 124 -3.75 -9.18 2.97
N ILE A 125 -3.85 -10.13 3.90
CA ILE A 125 -3.87 -11.56 3.58
C ILE A 125 -5.04 -11.87 2.64
N ALA A 126 -6.23 -11.31 2.92
CA ALA A 126 -7.40 -11.48 2.06
C ALA A 126 -7.18 -10.94 0.64
N LYS A 127 -6.53 -9.77 0.49
CA LYS A 127 -6.16 -9.21 -0.84
C LYS A 127 -5.25 -10.17 -1.61
N VAL A 128 -4.25 -10.77 -0.98
CA VAL A 128 -3.33 -11.70 -1.65
C VAL A 128 -4.01 -13.00 -2.06
N ILE A 129 -4.85 -13.58 -1.18
CA ILE A 129 -5.64 -14.78 -1.51
C ILE A 129 -6.54 -14.51 -2.72
N LEU A 130 -7.18 -13.34 -2.76
CA LEU A 130 -8.06 -12.94 -3.83
C LEU A 130 -7.31 -12.75 -5.17
N ILE A 131 -6.11 -12.17 -5.15
CA ILE A 131 -5.23 -12.07 -6.32
C ILE A 131 -4.78 -13.46 -6.79
N TYR A 132 -4.38 -14.33 -5.87
CA TYR A 132 -3.98 -15.71 -6.17
C TYR A 132 -5.10 -16.49 -6.87
N PHE A 133 -6.33 -16.42 -6.33
CA PHE A 133 -7.49 -17.08 -6.93
C PHE A 133 -7.81 -16.52 -8.32
N CYS A 134 -7.76 -15.19 -8.50
CA CYS A 134 -7.98 -14.56 -9.80
C CYS A 134 -6.94 -14.98 -10.86
N LEU A 135 -5.68 -15.15 -10.47
CA LEU A 135 -4.62 -15.63 -11.37
C LEU A 135 -4.77 -17.11 -11.69
N LYS A 136 -5.14 -17.95 -10.71
CA LYS A 136 -5.41 -19.37 -10.92
C LYS A 136 -6.56 -19.57 -11.92
N VAL A 137 -7.67 -18.85 -11.77
CA VAL A 137 -8.81 -18.89 -12.70
C VAL A 137 -8.41 -18.47 -14.13
N LYS A 138 -7.47 -17.51 -14.27
CA LYS A 138 -6.96 -17.10 -15.58
C LYS A 138 -6.09 -18.19 -16.23
N LYS A 139 -5.29 -18.92 -15.44
CA LYS A 139 -4.43 -20.01 -15.92
C LYS A 139 -5.24 -21.22 -16.45
N TYR A 140 -6.47 -21.42 -15.96
CA TYR A 140 -7.39 -22.46 -16.44
C TYR A 140 -8.23 -22.07 -17.67
N LYS A 141 -8.18 -20.80 -18.11
CA LYS A 141 -8.91 -20.28 -19.27
C LYS A 141 -8.01 -19.95 -20.47
N SER A 142 -6.71 -20.17 -20.34
CA SER A 142 -5.70 -20.06 -21.40
C SER A 142 -5.26 -21.44 -21.83
#